data_AF-A0A6A6J1I3-F1
#
_entry.id   AF-A0A6A6J1I3-F1
#
_cell.length_a   1.000
_cell.length_b   1.000
_cell.length_c   1.000
_cell.angle_alpha   90.00
_cell.angle_beta   90.00
_cell.angle_gamma   90.00
#
_symmetry.space_group_name_H-M   'P 1'
#
loop_
_entity.id
_entity.type
_entity.pdbx_description
1 polymer ?
#
loop_
_entity_poly.entity_id
_entity_poly.type
_entity_poly.pdbx_seq_one_letter_code
_entity_poly.pdbx_strand_id
1 'polypeptide(L)'
;MEGLDQDQVGHITNLKNLIISQAQALWGPGFSYNDGRFDVIFSQRGDEYVVQLIVYALENGFSSWELLMDGRAGDEFCAAMEALWGKIQTKISEIPELSQGETYGGKPEHR
;
A
#
# COMPACT_ATOMS: atom_id res chain seq x y z
N MET A 1 -15.27 11.28 -19.65
CA MET A 1 -14.57 10.29 -18.80
C MET A 1 -14.20 9.15 -19.73
N GLU A 2 -13.02 9.21 -20.34
CA GLU A 2 -12.50 8.07 -21.09
C GLU A 2 -12.23 6.96 -20.08
N GLY A 3 -12.82 5.78 -20.31
CA GLY A 3 -12.55 4.61 -19.49
C GLY A 3 -11.10 4.18 -19.70
N LEU A 4 -10.50 3.60 -18.67
CA LEU A 4 -9.17 2.99 -18.77
C LEU A 4 -9.19 1.92 -19.86
N ASP A 5 -8.18 1.90 -20.72
CA ASP A 5 -8.02 0.83 -21.68
C ASP A 5 -7.72 -0.51 -20.96
N GLN A 6 -7.94 -1.64 -21.62
CA GLN A 6 -7.79 -2.96 -21.00
C GLN A 6 -6.34 -3.25 -20.57
N ASP A 7 -5.35 -2.69 -21.27
CA ASP A 7 -3.93 -2.87 -20.96
C ASP A 7 -3.53 -2.05 -19.73
N GLN A 8 -4.06 -0.83 -19.59
CA GLN A 8 -3.97 0.02 -18.42
C GLN A 8 -4.58 -0.67 -17.20
N VAL A 9 -5.79 -1.23 -17.33
CA VAL A 9 -6.41 -1.99 -16.23
C VAL A 9 -5.53 -3.17 -15.81
N GLY A 10 -4.93 -3.89 -16.76
CA GLY A 10 -3.98 -4.97 -16.48
C GLY A 10 -2.74 -4.48 -15.75
N HIS A 11 -2.12 -3.41 -16.23
CA HIS A 11 -0.94 -2.80 -15.61
C HIS A 11 -1.22 -2.33 -14.17
N ILE A 12 -2.34 -1.66 -13.96
CA ILE A 12 -2.79 -1.16 -12.65
C ILE A 12 -3.05 -2.32 -11.69
N THR A 13 -3.68 -3.39 -12.16
CA THR A 13 -3.94 -4.58 -11.34
C THR A 13 -2.63 -5.24 -10.89
N ASN A 14 -1.66 -5.36 -11.80
CA ASN A 14 -0.34 -5.89 -11.47
C ASN A 14 0.39 -5.01 -10.46
N LEU A 15 0.37 -3.69 -10.65
CA LEU A 15 0.99 -2.75 -9.73
C LEU A 15 0.32 -2.77 -8.35
N LYS A 16 -1.01 -2.84 -8.29
CA LYS A 16 -1.75 -2.99 -7.03
C LYS A 16 -1.35 -4.27 -6.29
N ASN A 17 -1.32 -5.41 -6.99
CA ASN A 17 -0.96 -6.69 -6.38
C ASN A 17 0.47 -6.67 -5.84
N LEU A 18 1.38 -6.05 -6.60
CA LEU A 18 2.77 -5.90 -6.21
C LEU A 18 2.94 -4.98 -4.98
N ILE A 19 2.24 -3.84 -4.95
CA ILE A 19 2.14 -2.93 -3.79
C ILE A 19 1.65 -3.70 -2.55
N ILE A 20 0.55 -4.44 -2.68
CA ILE A 20 -0.03 -5.21 -1.57
C ILE A 20 0.94 -6.26 -1.05
N SER A 21 1.57 -7.04 -1.94
CA SER A 21 2.54 -8.06 -1.56
C SER A 21 3.72 -7.48 -0.79
N GLN A 22 4.20 -6.32 -1.20
CA GLN A 22 5.31 -5.65 -0.53
C GLN A 22 4.91 -4.99 0.79
N ALA A 23 3.72 -4.41 0.85
CA ALA A 23 3.16 -3.89 2.08
C ALA A 23 2.98 -5.00 3.13
N GLN A 24 2.53 -6.18 2.72
CA GLN A 24 2.44 -7.34 3.59
C GLN A 24 3.81 -7.78 4.12
N ALA A 25 4.86 -7.70 3.32
CA ALA A 25 6.22 -7.99 3.81
C ALA A 25 6.71 -6.94 4.82
N LEU A 26 6.41 -5.66 4.58
CA LEU A 26 6.81 -4.53 5.43
C LEU A 26 6.05 -4.46 6.76
N TRP A 27 4.75 -4.70 6.75
CA TRP A 27 3.90 -4.41 7.91
C TRP A 27 3.08 -5.61 8.37
N GLY A 28 2.93 -6.65 7.54
CA GLY A 28 2.17 -7.86 7.88
C GLY A 28 2.57 -8.49 9.22
N PRO A 29 3.86 -8.60 9.57
CA PRO A 29 4.26 -9.13 10.88
C PRO A 29 3.65 -8.37 12.07
N GLY A 30 3.49 -7.05 11.98
CA GLY A 30 2.86 -6.21 13.00
C GLY A 30 1.34 -6.40 13.12
N PHE A 31 0.69 -6.92 12.09
CA PHE A 31 -0.76 -7.18 12.05
C PHE A 31 -1.15 -8.66 12.15
N SER A 32 -0.17 -9.53 12.44
CA SER A 32 -0.28 -11.00 12.41
C SER A 32 -1.33 -11.61 13.34
N TYR A 33 -1.88 -10.86 14.30
CA TYR A 33 -2.92 -11.34 15.22
C TYR A 33 -4.37 -11.06 14.77
N ASN A 34 -4.59 -10.20 13.77
CA ASN A 34 -5.92 -9.63 13.48
C ASN A 34 -6.39 -9.80 12.01
N ASP A 35 -5.86 -10.78 11.26
CA ASP A 35 -6.18 -10.97 9.84
C ASP A 35 -6.00 -9.67 9.02
N GLY A 36 -4.90 -8.95 9.27
CA GLY A 36 -4.60 -7.68 8.61
C GLY A 36 -4.71 -7.79 7.09
N ARG A 37 -5.83 -7.30 6.54
CA ARG A 37 -6.08 -7.33 5.10
C ARG A 37 -5.60 -6.02 4.51
N PHE A 38 -4.65 -6.10 3.59
CA PHE A 38 -4.11 -4.94 2.91
C PHE A 38 -4.93 -4.64 1.66
N ASP A 39 -5.10 -3.36 1.35
CA ASP A 39 -5.79 -2.93 0.13
C ASP A 39 -5.27 -1.59 -0.33
N VAL A 40 -5.56 -1.26 -1.59
CA VAL A 40 -5.25 0.02 -2.20
C VAL A 40 -6.57 0.66 -2.63
N ILE A 41 -6.89 1.80 -2.02
CA ILE A 41 -8.06 2.62 -2.34
C ILE A 41 -7.63 3.77 -3.23
N PHE A 42 -8.46 4.07 -4.21
CA PHE A 42 -8.29 5.19 -5.10
C PHE A 42 -9.38 6.25 -4.88
N SER A 43 -9.01 7.51 -4.94
CA SER A 43 -9.94 8.64 -4.99
C SER A 43 -9.37 9.80 -5.80
N GLN A 44 -10.25 10.63 -6.35
CA GLN A 44 -9.90 11.92 -6.94
C GLN A 44 -10.38 13.03 -6.00
N ARG A 45 -9.49 13.96 -5.64
CA ARG A 45 -9.77 15.10 -4.75
C ARG A 45 -9.46 16.39 -5.49
N GLY A 46 -10.48 16.99 -6.08
CA GLY A 46 -10.31 18.12 -7.00
C GLY A 46 -9.51 17.66 -8.22
N ASP A 47 -8.39 18.33 -8.48
CA ASP A 47 -7.50 18.00 -9.60
C ASP A 47 -6.38 17.02 -9.20
N GLU A 48 -6.41 16.44 -7.99
CA GLU A 48 -5.39 15.50 -7.52
C GLU A 48 -5.95 14.07 -7.45
N TYR A 49 -5.24 13.12 -8.08
CA TYR A 49 -5.43 11.69 -7.86
C TYR A 49 -4.69 11.25 -6.61
N VAL A 50 -5.40 10.55 -5.71
CA VAL A 50 -4.86 10.04 -4.44
C VAL A 50 -5.07 8.54 -4.39
N VAL A 51 -3.98 7.81 -4.18
CA VAL A 51 -3.95 6.36 -3.99
C VAL A 51 -3.49 6.09 -2.57
N GLN A 52 -4.27 5.32 -1.81
CA GLN A 52 -4.05 5.06 -0.39
C GLN A 52 -3.83 3.57 -0.16
N LEU A 53 -2.66 3.19 0.36
CA LEU A 53 -2.42 1.88 0.94
C LEU A 53 -3.01 1.85 2.34
N ILE A 54 -3.91 0.90 2.57
CA ILE A 54 -4.59 0.72 3.83
C ILE A 54 -4.45 -0.70 4.35
N VAL A 55 -4.67 -0.87 5.64
CA VAL A 55 -4.86 -2.18 6.27
C VAL A 55 -6.17 -2.17 7.04
N TYR A 56 -7.01 -3.19 6.83
CA TYR A 56 -8.18 -3.44 7.66
C TYR A 56 -7.72 -4.12 8.95
N ALA A 57 -8.08 -3.55 10.09
CA ALA A 57 -7.77 -4.07 11.40
C ALA A 57 -9.06 -4.24 12.22
N LEU A 58 -9.07 -5.27 13.06
CA LEU A 58 -10.09 -5.43 14.09
C LEU A 58 -9.55 -4.84 15.39
N GLU A 59 -10.05 -3.66 15.75
CA GLU A 59 -9.73 -3.02 17.03
C GLU A 59 -10.97 -3.05 17.92
N ASN A 60 -10.86 -3.71 19.08
CA ASN A 60 -11.93 -3.80 20.07
C ASN A 60 -13.26 -4.35 19.52
N GLY A 61 -13.21 -5.25 18.53
CA GLY A 61 -14.39 -5.84 17.91
C GLY A 61 -15.07 -4.98 16.83
N PHE A 62 -14.50 -3.82 16.51
CA PHE A 62 -14.95 -2.99 15.39
C PHE A 62 -13.99 -3.10 14.22
N SER A 63 -14.54 -3.17 13.00
CA SER A 63 -13.75 -3.09 11.78
C SER A 63 -13.36 -1.64 11.53
N SER A 64 -12.07 -1.34 11.63
CA SER A 64 -11.46 -0.09 11.20
C SER A 64 -10.49 -0.35 10.05
N TRP A 65 -10.06 0.71 9.39
CA TRP A 65 -8.91 0.66 8.48
C TRP A 65 -7.94 1.77 8.85
N GLU A 66 -6.66 1.45 8.76
CA GLU A 66 -5.56 2.37 9.00
C GLU A 66 -4.92 2.73 7.67
N LEU A 67 -4.61 4.01 7.48
CA LEU A 67 -3.81 4.48 6.37
C LEU A 67 -2.33 4.22 6.68
N LEU A 68 -1.68 3.38 5.88
CA LEU A 68 -0.25 3.11 6.01
C LEU A 68 0.57 4.13 5.21
N MET A 69 0.12 4.42 3.99
CA MET A 69 0.85 5.28 3.06
C MET A 69 -0.06 5.77 1.94
N ASP A 70 0.25 6.92 1.34
CA ASP A 70 -0.45 7.44 0.17
C ASP A 70 0.51 7.88 -0.94
N GLY A 71 0.06 7.75 -2.20
CA GLY A 71 0.67 8.33 -3.39
C GLY A 71 -0.27 9.36 -4.00
N ARG A 72 0.29 10.44 -4.56
CA ARG A 72 -0.48 11.57 -5.10
C ARG A 72 0.11 12.05 -6.41
N ALA A 73 -0.75 12.43 -7.34
CA ALA A 73 -0.38 13.07 -8.59
C ALA A 73 -1.51 13.96 -9.12
N GLY A 74 -1.19 15.09 -9.75
CA GLY A 74 -2.19 15.99 -10.35
C GLY A 74 -2.69 15.51 -11.71
N ASP A 75 -1.85 14.80 -12.45
CA ASP A 75 -2.06 14.69 -13.90
C ASP A 75 -2.74 13.36 -14.28
N GLU A 76 -2.34 12.26 -13.64
CA GLU A 76 -2.76 10.92 -14.02
C GLU A 76 -2.89 9.95 -12.83
N PHE A 77 -3.83 9.02 -12.94
CA PHE A 77 -4.02 7.95 -11.96
C PHE A 77 -2.77 7.06 -11.81
N CYS A 78 -2.16 6.66 -12.94
CA CYS A 78 -0.98 5.82 -12.94
C CYS A 78 0.19 6.48 -12.20
N ALA A 79 0.36 7.80 -12.37
CA ALA A 79 1.38 8.56 -11.66
C ALA A 79 1.17 8.53 -10.13
N ALA A 80 -0.08 8.55 -9.64
CA ALA A 80 -0.36 8.43 -8.20
C ALA A 80 -0.05 7.01 -7.66
N MET A 81 -0.31 5.96 -8.46
CA MET A 81 0.07 4.58 -8.12
C MET A 81 1.59 4.40 -8.10
N GLU A 82 2.31 4.94 -9.08
CA GLU A 82 3.77 4.93 -9.14
C GLU A 82 4.39 5.71 -7.98
N ALA A 83 3.80 6.85 -7.61
CA ALA A 83 4.22 7.61 -6.43
C ALA A 83 4.07 6.80 -5.14
N LEU A 84 2.98 6.04 -4.97
CA LEU A 84 2.81 5.13 -3.83
C LEU A 84 3.87 4.03 -3.86
N TRP A 85 4.06 3.39 -5.03
CA TRP A 85 5.05 2.34 -5.21
C TRP A 85 6.48 2.81 -4.89
N GLY A 86 6.87 3.99 -5.35
CA GLY A 86 8.18 4.58 -5.07
C GLY A 86 8.43 4.75 -3.57
N LYS A 87 7.43 5.23 -2.81
CA LYS A 87 7.53 5.36 -1.35
C LYS A 87 7.68 4.00 -0.65
N ILE A 88 6.99 2.96 -1.13
CA ILE A 88 7.13 1.59 -0.62
C ILE A 88 8.55 1.06 -0.90
N GLN A 89 9.07 1.26 -2.11
CA GLN A 89 10.43 0.88 -2.47
C GLN A 89 11.48 1.57 -1.58
N THR A 90 11.29 2.86 -1.28
CA THR A 90 12.12 3.57 -0.30
C THR A 90 12.08 2.88 1.07
N LYS A 91 10.89 2.54 1.58
CA LYS A 91 10.78 1.83 2.87
C LYS A 91 11.41 0.43 2.85
N ILE A 92 11.33 -0.29 1.74
CA ILE A 92 12.02 -1.58 1.58
C ILE A 92 13.54 -1.40 1.62
N SER A 93 14.06 -0.37 0.97
CA SER A 93 15.50 -0.09 0.97
C SER A 93 16.06 0.28 2.35
N GLU A 94 15.20 0.68 3.29
CA GLU A 94 15.54 0.93 4.69
C GLU A 94 15.58 -0.36 5.53
N ILE A 95 15.05 -1.48 5.04
CA ILE A 95 15.10 -2.76 5.74
C ILE A 95 16.54 -3.31 5.68
N PRO A 96 17.16 -3.63 6.82
CA PRO A 96 18.48 -4.26 6.83
C PRO A 96 18.41 -5.65 6.18
N GLU A 97 19.46 -6.04 5.47
CA GLU A 97 19.61 -7.41 4.98
C GLU A 97 19.54 -8.38 6.16
N LEU A 98 18.61 -9.33 6.09
CA LEU A 98 18.45 -10.35 7.11
C LEU A 98 19.36 -11.54 6.78
N SER A 99 20.07 -12.02 7.79
CA SER A 99 20.74 -13.30 7.73
C SER A 99 19.74 -14.44 7.84
N GLN A 100 20.13 -15.62 7.39
CA GLN A 100 19.29 -16.81 7.50
C GLN A 100 18.90 -17.07 8.96
N GLY A 101 17.60 -17.10 9.24
CA GLY A 101 17.05 -17.33 10.58
C GLY A 101 16.73 -16.05 11.36
N GLU A 102 17.07 -14.86 10.85
CA GLU A 102 16.65 -13.59 11.45
C GLU A 102 15.21 -13.25 11.07
N THR A 103 14.51 -12.57 11.98
CA THR A 103 13.09 -12.20 11.82
C THR A 103 12.92 -10.70 11.73
N TYR A 104 12.08 -10.24 10.81
CA TYR A 104 11.66 -8.85 10.72
C TYR A 104 10.30 -8.63 11.39
N GLY A 105 10.23 -7.62 12.27
CA GLY A 105 9.06 -7.38 13.11
C GLY A 105 8.02 -6.41 12.56
N GLY A 106 8.30 -5.75 11.42
CA GLY A 106 7.39 -4.88 10.67
C GLY A 106 6.38 -4.09 11.50
N LYS A 107 6.76 -2.95 12.07
CA LYS A 107 5.83 -2.08 12.80
C LYS A 107 5.51 -0.82 12.00
N PRO A 108 4.22 -0.45 11.84
CA PRO A 108 3.86 0.89 11.40
C PRO A 108 4.43 1.93 12.38
N GLU A 109 4.90 3.07 11.87
CA GLU A 109 5.25 4.21 12.72
C GLU A 109 3.95 4.79 13.28
N HIS A 110 3.59 4.41 14.52
CA HIS A 110 2.45 5.02 15.21
C HIS A 110 2.70 6.53 15.36
N ARG A 111 1.74 7.36 14.88
CA ARG A 111 1.67 8.80 15.14
C ARG A 111 0.76 9.10 16.31
#